data_AF-A0A1B6KVP0-F1
#
_entry.id   AF-A0A1B6KVP0-F1
#
_cell.length_a   1.000
_cell.length_b   1.000
_cell.length_c   1.000
_cell.angle_alpha   90.00
_cell.angle_beta   90.00
_cell.angle_gamma   90.00
#
_symmetry.space_group_name_H-M   'P 1'
#
loop_
_entity.id
_entity.type
_entity.pdbx_description
1 polymer ?
#
loop_
_entity_poly.entity_id
_entity_poly.type
_entity_poly.pdbx_seq_one_letter_code
_entity_poly.pdbx_strand_id
1 'polypeptide(L)'
;ACDSYHQYKEDVNLIKDIGFNHYRFSISWSRVLPTGQDNVVSKAGLDFYHKLIDQLKANGIEPVVTLYHWDLPQPLQDLGGWANPLMADYFQRYAGVMFKEFGNKVKWWVTINEPLEVIGGYGEERYAPMLNQHGTADYLAAHTLLRAHAKAYRLYDSTFRATQKGKIGITLNAT
;
A
#
# COMPACT_ATOMS: atom_id res chain seq x y z
N ALA A 1 -2.13 4.49 18.45
CA ALA A 1 -2.96 4.47 17.22
C ALA A 1 -4.33 5.07 17.53
N CYS A 2 -5.11 5.46 16.51
CA CYS A 2 -6.37 6.21 16.66
C CYS A 2 -7.65 5.36 16.56
N ASP A 3 -7.54 4.02 16.50
CA ASP A 3 -8.69 3.09 16.42
C ASP A 3 -9.64 3.28 15.22
N SER A 4 -9.14 3.87 14.13
CA SER A 4 -9.86 4.04 12.85
C SER A 4 -10.44 2.74 12.26
N TYR A 5 -9.95 1.58 12.69
CA TYR A 5 -10.53 0.29 12.26
C TYR A 5 -11.98 0.12 12.73
N HIS A 6 -12.31 0.62 13.93
CA HIS A 6 -13.67 0.59 14.46
C HIS A 6 -14.40 1.93 14.26
N GLN A 7 -13.66 3.04 14.16
CA GLN A 7 -14.19 4.41 14.13
C GLN A 7 -14.12 5.08 12.74
N TYR A 8 -14.10 4.29 11.67
CA TYR A 8 -13.95 4.83 10.31
C TYR A 8 -15.11 5.75 9.88
N LYS A 9 -16.29 5.63 10.49
CA LYS A 9 -17.44 6.50 10.16
C LYS A 9 -17.23 7.90 10.72
N GLU A 10 -16.75 7.98 11.94
CA GLU A 10 -16.39 9.19 12.64
C GLU A 10 -15.26 9.90 11.89
N ASP A 11 -14.21 9.17 11.48
CA ASP A 11 -13.12 9.71 10.66
C ASP A 11 -13.64 10.31 9.34
N VAL A 12 -14.54 9.62 8.63
CA VAL A 12 -15.12 10.14 7.37
C VAL A 12 -15.99 11.38 7.60
N ASN A 13 -16.76 11.42 8.69
CA ASN A 13 -17.57 12.60 9.03
C ASN A 13 -16.67 13.81 9.31
N LEU A 14 -15.57 13.63 10.04
CA LEU A 14 -14.61 14.71 10.29
C LEU A 14 -13.99 15.25 8.98
N ILE A 15 -13.60 14.36 8.06
CA ILE A 15 -13.04 14.75 6.75
C ILE A 15 -14.06 15.56 5.95
N LYS A 16 -15.32 15.14 5.97
CA LYS A 16 -16.43 15.84 5.31
C LYS A 16 -16.67 17.22 5.92
N ASP A 17 -16.71 17.32 7.24
CA ASP A 17 -16.99 18.56 7.95
C ASP A 17 -15.88 19.61 7.74
N ILE A 18 -14.63 19.16 7.61
CA ILE A 18 -13.51 20.03 7.21
C ILE A 18 -13.65 20.52 5.76
N GLY A 19 -14.39 19.80 4.92
CA GLY A 19 -14.64 20.16 3.52
C GLY A 19 -13.61 19.59 2.54
N PHE A 20 -12.89 18.52 2.89
CA PHE A 20 -11.98 17.87 1.96
C PHE A 20 -12.72 17.04 0.92
N ASN A 21 -12.21 17.04 -0.32
CA ASN A 21 -12.77 16.29 -1.44
C ASN A 21 -12.00 14.99 -1.76
N HIS A 22 -10.84 14.78 -1.13
CA HIS A 22 -10.04 13.56 -1.26
C HIS A 22 -9.59 13.11 0.13
N TYR A 23 -9.48 11.79 0.31
CA TYR A 23 -8.87 11.22 1.50
C TYR A 23 -7.84 10.17 1.11
N ARG A 24 -6.59 10.41 1.52
CA ARG A 24 -5.50 9.48 1.31
C ARG A 24 -5.32 8.58 2.52
N PHE A 25 -5.42 7.27 2.31
CA PHE A 25 -5.17 6.26 3.34
C PHE A 25 -4.36 5.09 2.76
N SER A 26 -3.82 4.22 3.61
CA SER A 26 -3.14 2.99 3.19
C SER A 26 -3.98 1.74 3.49
N ILE A 27 -3.87 0.76 2.60
CA ILE A 27 -4.32 -0.60 2.88
C ILE A 27 -3.19 -1.33 3.58
N SER A 28 -3.51 -1.97 4.69
CA SER A 28 -2.53 -2.75 5.41
C SER A 28 -2.39 -4.12 4.79
N TRP A 29 -1.20 -4.40 4.25
CA TRP A 29 -0.95 -5.64 3.50
C TRP A 29 -1.20 -6.86 4.39
N SER A 30 -0.65 -6.88 5.61
CA SER A 30 -0.84 -7.99 6.56
C SER A 30 -2.29 -8.15 7.02
N ARG A 31 -3.13 -7.11 6.93
CA ARG A 31 -4.55 -7.19 7.26
C ARG A 31 -5.35 -7.92 6.18
N VAL A 32 -5.04 -7.66 4.91
CA VAL A 32 -5.79 -8.22 3.77
C VAL A 32 -5.20 -9.53 3.27
N LEU A 33 -3.87 -9.70 3.35
CA LEU A 33 -3.14 -10.94 3.07
C LEU A 33 -2.22 -11.27 4.27
N PRO A 34 -2.70 -12.01 5.29
CA PRO A 34 -1.95 -12.26 6.52
C PRO A 34 -0.60 -12.96 6.34
N THR A 35 -0.49 -13.81 5.32
CA THR A 35 0.77 -14.50 4.95
C THR A 35 1.63 -13.68 3.99
N GLY A 36 1.15 -12.50 3.57
CA GLY A 36 1.71 -11.70 2.47
C GLY A 36 1.43 -12.24 1.07
N GLN A 37 0.84 -13.44 0.95
CA GLN A 37 0.58 -14.10 -0.32
C GLN A 37 -0.91 -14.04 -0.71
N ASP A 38 -1.18 -14.09 -2.00
CA ASP A 38 -2.52 -13.98 -2.61
C ASP A 38 -3.39 -15.24 -2.48
N ASN A 39 -2.85 -16.30 -1.87
CA ASN A 39 -3.58 -17.54 -1.59
C ASN A 39 -4.37 -17.53 -0.26
N VAL A 40 -4.03 -16.63 0.68
CA VAL A 40 -4.72 -16.49 1.96
C VAL A 40 -5.24 -15.06 2.09
N VAL A 41 -6.50 -14.87 1.72
CA VAL A 41 -7.16 -13.56 1.71
C VAL A 41 -8.07 -13.41 2.92
N SER A 42 -7.87 -12.34 3.69
CA SER A 42 -8.71 -12.00 4.85
C SER A 42 -9.97 -11.27 4.40
N LYS A 43 -11.10 -11.99 4.42
CA LYS A 43 -12.41 -11.38 4.10
C LYS A 43 -12.75 -10.22 5.03
N ALA A 44 -12.55 -10.38 6.34
CA ALA A 44 -12.80 -9.31 7.30
C ALA A 44 -11.92 -8.07 7.05
N GLY A 45 -10.67 -8.29 6.63
CA GLY A 45 -9.76 -7.21 6.24
C GLY A 45 -10.26 -6.45 5.01
N LEU A 46 -10.69 -7.17 3.97
CA LEU A 46 -11.28 -6.56 2.77
C LEU A 46 -12.61 -5.84 3.07
N ASP A 47 -13.48 -6.44 3.88
CA ASP A 47 -14.78 -5.89 4.26
C ASP A 47 -14.63 -4.53 4.96
N PHE A 48 -13.60 -4.35 5.79
CA PHE A 48 -13.29 -3.05 6.38
C PHE A 48 -12.98 -1.99 5.31
N TYR A 49 -12.11 -2.29 4.36
CA TYR A 49 -11.75 -1.33 3.31
C TYR A 49 -12.90 -1.06 2.34
N HIS A 50 -13.74 -2.04 2.05
CA HIS A 50 -15.00 -1.79 1.32
C HIS A 50 -15.88 -0.79 2.06
N LYS A 51 -16.11 -1.01 3.35
CA LYS A 51 -16.92 -0.11 4.18
C LYS A 51 -16.35 1.31 4.23
N LEU A 52 -15.03 1.45 4.40
CA LEU A 52 -14.37 2.77 4.39
C LEU A 52 -14.52 3.46 3.02
N ILE A 53 -14.20 2.76 1.92
CA ILE A 53 -14.28 3.31 0.57
C ILE A 53 -15.73 3.70 0.22
N ASP A 54 -16.70 2.85 0.56
CA ASP A 54 -18.11 3.12 0.30
C ASP A 54 -18.61 4.32 1.11
N GLN A 55 -18.18 4.44 2.38
CA GLN A 55 -18.52 5.58 3.23
C GLN A 55 -17.91 6.89 2.68
N LEU A 56 -16.67 6.88 2.20
CA LEU A 56 -16.03 8.04 1.57
C LEU A 56 -16.81 8.48 0.33
N LYS A 57 -17.11 7.52 -0.58
CA LYS A 57 -17.83 7.81 -1.82
C LYS A 57 -19.26 8.29 -1.58
N ALA A 58 -19.95 7.71 -0.59
CA ALA A 58 -21.29 8.15 -0.19
C ALA A 58 -21.31 9.61 0.31
N ASN A 59 -20.17 10.11 0.79
CA ASN A 59 -20.00 11.51 1.20
C ASN A 59 -19.31 12.38 0.15
N GLY A 60 -19.16 11.91 -1.09
CA GLY A 60 -18.54 12.67 -2.19
C GLY A 60 -17.03 12.87 -2.05
N ILE A 61 -16.36 12.07 -1.22
CA ILE A 61 -14.92 12.12 -0.99
C ILE A 61 -14.25 11.06 -1.85
N GLU A 62 -13.29 11.44 -2.68
CA GLU A 62 -12.56 10.52 -3.54
C GLU A 62 -11.43 9.81 -2.76
N PRO A 63 -11.40 8.46 -2.74
CA PRO A 63 -10.35 7.72 -2.07
C PRO A 63 -9.04 7.75 -2.86
N VAL A 64 -7.94 8.07 -2.17
CA VAL A 64 -6.57 7.95 -2.67
C VAL A 64 -5.87 6.82 -1.91
N VAL A 65 -5.70 5.67 -2.55
CA VAL A 65 -5.25 4.45 -1.87
C VAL A 65 -3.76 4.24 -2.02
N THR A 66 -3.05 4.15 -0.89
CA THR A 66 -1.65 3.73 -0.82
C THR A 66 -1.56 2.23 -0.56
N LEU A 67 -0.87 1.47 -1.41
CA LEU A 67 -0.77 0.01 -1.30
C LEU A 67 0.23 -0.41 -0.21
N TYR A 68 1.35 0.29 -0.08
CA TYR A 68 2.37 -0.02 0.92
C TYR A 68 2.80 1.23 1.69
N HIS A 69 2.66 1.16 3.02
CA HIS A 69 3.03 2.23 3.94
C HIS A 69 3.80 1.64 5.14
N TRP A 70 4.93 1.01 4.81
CA TRP A 70 5.95 0.52 5.75
C TRP A 70 5.51 -0.65 6.64
N ASP A 71 4.42 -1.33 6.28
CA ASP A 71 3.79 -2.39 7.06
C ASP A 71 3.92 -3.76 6.38
N LEU A 72 5.16 -4.17 6.11
CA LEU A 72 5.44 -5.44 5.43
C LEU A 72 4.97 -6.61 6.32
N PRO A 73 4.22 -7.59 5.78
CA PRO A 73 3.87 -8.79 6.52
C PRO A 73 5.13 -9.51 7.03
N GLN A 74 5.14 -9.87 8.32
CA GLN A 74 6.29 -10.54 8.94
C GLN A 74 6.78 -11.77 8.17
N PRO A 75 5.91 -12.67 7.64
CA PRO A 75 6.37 -13.81 6.86
C PRO A 75 7.20 -13.44 5.62
N LEU A 76 6.98 -12.25 5.04
CA LEU A 76 7.79 -11.76 3.91
C LEU A 76 9.11 -11.14 4.39
N GLN A 77 9.14 -10.52 5.57
CA GLN A 77 10.38 -10.07 6.18
C GLN A 77 11.29 -11.25 6.53
N ASP A 78 10.73 -12.36 7.01
CA ASP A 78 11.46 -13.59 7.32
C ASP A 78 12.09 -14.23 6.07
N LEU A 79 11.55 -13.93 4.87
CA LEU A 79 12.14 -14.30 3.57
C LEU A 79 13.24 -13.34 3.09
N GLY A 80 13.63 -12.35 3.90
CA GLY A 80 14.65 -11.34 3.58
C GLY A 80 14.09 -9.96 3.24
N GLY A 81 12.76 -9.77 3.30
CA GLY A 81 12.13 -8.48 3.10
C GLY A 81 12.51 -7.80 1.79
N TRP A 82 12.51 -6.48 1.74
CA TRP A 82 12.81 -5.70 0.55
C TRP A 82 14.24 -5.89 0.02
N ALA A 83 15.19 -6.39 0.82
CA ALA A 83 16.50 -6.79 0.31
C ALA A 83 16.44 -8.04 -0.60
N ASN A 84 15.35 -8.82 -0.53
CA ASN A 84 15.10 -9.95 -1.43
C ASN A 84 14.37 -9.49 -2.71
N PRO A 85 14.95 -9.68 -3.91
CA PRO A 85 14.34 -9.25 -5.17
C PRO A 85 12.99 -9.89 -5.50
N LEU A 86 12.66 -11.03 -4.87
CA LEU A 86 11.35 -11.69 -5.02
C LEU A 86 10.20 -10.86 -4.43
N MET A 87 10.48 -9.90 -3.52
CA MET A 87 9.42 -9.04 -2.97
C MET A 87 8.73 -8.19 -4.04
N ALA A 88 9.41 -7.89 -5.13
CA ALA A 88 8.77 -7.20 -6.26
C ALA A 88 7.65 -8.04 -6.90
N ASP A 89 7.77 -9.38 -6.90
CA ASP A 89 6.73 -10.29 -7.38
C ASP A 89 5.59 -10.45 -6.36
N TYR A 90 5.91 -10.61 -5.08
CA TYR A 90 4.89 -10.66 -4.02
C TYR A 90 4.05 -9.38 -3.99
N PHE A 91 4.71 -8.21 -4.09
CA PHE A 91 4.02 -6.93 -4.15
C PHE A 91 3.15 -6.79 -5.41
N GLN A 92 3.62 -7.25 -6.57
CA GLN A 92 2.80 -7.26 -7.79
C GLN A 92 1.52 -8.09 -7.61
N ARG A 93 1.61 -9.29 -7.00
CA ARG A 93 0.44 -10.14 -6.74
C ARG A 93 -0.54 -9.47 -5.78
N TYR A 94 -0.04 -8.94 -4.67
CA TYR A 94 -0.83 -8.17 -3.72
C TYR A 94 -1.54 -6.98 -4.39
N ALA A 95 -0.80 -6.17 -5.17
CA ALA A 95 -1.37 -5.06 -5.93
C ALA A 95 -2.47 -5.53 -6.89
N GLY A 96 -2.27 -6.66 -7.56
CA GLY A 96 -3.28 -7.29 -8.42
C GLY A 96 -4.58 -7.62 -7.70
N VAL A 97 -4.51 -8.16 -6.48
CA VAL A 97 -5.69 -8.40 -5.64
C VAL A 97 -6.40 -7.07 -5.34
N MET A 98 -5.66 -6.03 -4.92
CA MET A 98 -6.25 -4.73 -4.58
C MET A 98 -6.88 -4.03 -5.78
N PHE A 99 -6.23 -4.06 -6.95
CA PHE A 99 -6.78 -3.48 -8.18
C PHE A 99 -8.05 -4.19 -8.63
N LYS A 100 -8.07 -5.52 -8.54
CA LYS A 100 -9.27 -6.31 -8.86
C LYS A 100 -10.41 -6.00 -7.89
N GLU A 101 -10.11 -5.93 -6.59
CA GLU A 101 -11.12 -5.79 -5.55
C GLU A 101 -11.72 -4.38 -5.48
N PHE A 102 -10.88 -3.34 -5.57
CA PHE A 102 -11.29 -1.96 -5.27
C PHE A 102 -11.24 -1.02 -6.48
N GLY A 103 -10.63 -1.41 -7.60
CA GLY A 103 -10.37 -0.50 -8.72
C GLY A 103 -11.60 0.03 -9.47
N ASN A 104 -12.77 -0.60 -9.28
CA ASN A 104 -14.04 -0.02 -9.73
C ASN A 104 -14.40 1.24 -8.92
N LYS A 105 -14.03 1.30 -7.64
CA LYS A 105 -14.35 2.38 -6.70
C LYS A 105 -13.23 3.41 -6.58
N VAL A 106 -11.97 3.01 -6.75
CA VAL A 106 -10.76 3.83 -6.52
C VAL A 106 -10.15 4.30 -7.84
N LYS A 107 -9.92 5.62 -7.99
CA LYS A 107 -9.28 6.19 -9.19
C LYS A 107 -7.85 6.70 -8.96
N TRP A 108 -7.39 6.78 -7.72
CA TRP A 108 -6.05 7.25 -7.39
C TRP A 108 -5.29 6.21 -6.57
N TRP A 109 -4.24 5.66 -7.17
CA TRP A 109 -3.37 4.66 -6.57
C TRP A 109 -1.98 5.22 -6.29
N VAL A 110 -1.48 4.98 -5.08
CA VAL A 110 -0.08 5.16 -4.70
C VAL A 110 0.46 3.77 -4.41
N THR A 111 1.56 3.41 -5.05
CA THR A 111 2.21 2.10 -4.86
C THR A 111 2.92 2.06 -3.50
N ILE A 112 4.01 2.81 -3.38
CA ILE A 112 4.88 2.84 -2.21
C ILE A 112 4.90 4.26 -1.67
N ASN A 113 4.71 4.41 -0.36
CA ASN A 113 4.95 5.67 0.34
C ASN A 113 6.42 5.79 0.70
N GLU A 114 7.08 6.86 0.22
CA GLU A 114 8.36 7.35 0.73
C GLU A 114 9.41 6.22 0.85
N PRO A 115 9.85 5.64 -0.28
CA PRO A 115 10.78 4.51 -0.27
C PRO A 115 12.10 4.82 0.45
N LEU A 116 12.49 6.09 0.58
CA LEU A 116 13.66 6.52 1.33
C LEU A 116 13.57 6.11 2.81
N GLU A 117 12.40 6.23 3.42
CA GLU A 117 12.21 5.85 4.82
C GLU A 117 12.22 4.32 4.99
N VAL A 118 11.72 3.59 3.99
CA VAL A 118 11.75 2.11 3.97
C VAL A 118 13.21 1.62 3.96
N ILE A 119 14.07 2.21 3.12
CA ILE A 119 15.48 1.80 3.05
C ILE A 119 16.27 2.18 4.31
N GLY A 120 15.83 3.22 5.03
CA GLY A 120 16.36 3.55 6.36
C GLY A 120 16.21 2.40 7.37
N GLY A 121 15.25 1.50 7.20
CA GLY A 121 15.17 0.29 8.02
C GLY A 121 16.14 -0.84 7.66
N TYR A 122 16.80 -0.75 6.50
CA TYR A 122 17.76 -1.75 6.03
C TYR A 122 19.20 -1.27 6.22
N GLY A 123 19.48 -0.01 5.89
CA GLY A 123 20.81 0.58 6.04
C GLY A 123 21.10 1.11 7.44
N GLU A 124 20.06 1.52 8.16
CA GLU A 124 20.16 2.11 9.51
C GLU A 124 19.26 1.33 10.49
N GLU A 125 19.14 1.85 11.71
CA GLU A 125 18.23 1.35 12.75
C GLU A 125 17.07 2.31 13.01
N ARG A 126 16.77 3.18 12.03
CA ARG A 126 15.78 4.25 12.17
C ARG A 126 14.33 3.75 12.13
N TYR A 127 14.06 2.75 11.30
CA TYR A 127 12.74 2.12 11.14
C TYR A 127 12.87 0.59 11.10
N ALA A 128 11.76 -0.12 11.26
CA ALA A 128 11.75 -1.56 11.00
C ALA A 128 12.21 -1.83 9.54
N PRO A 129 13.02 -2.86 9.28
CA PRO A 129 13.43 -3.96 10.17
C PRO A 129 14.68 -3.72 11.05
N MET A 130 15.29 -2.54 11.04
CA MET A 130 16.49 -2.17 11.86
C MET A 130 17.70 -3.09 11.63
N LEU A 131 18.08 -3.34 10.38
CA LEU A 131 19.17 -4.28 10.06
C LEU A 131 20.58 -3.69 10.14
N ASN A 132 20.73 -2.36 10.05
CA ASN A 132 22.02 -1.66 10.10
C ASN A 132 23.07 -2.17 9.08
N GLN A 133 22.61 -2.55 7.89
CA GLN A 133 23.46 -3.10 6.80
C GLN A 133 23.69 -2.05 5.72
N HIS A 134 24.25 -0.91 6.12
CA HIS A 134 24.50 0.23 5.24
C HIS A 134 25.37 -0.13 4.03
N GLY A 135 25.07 0.49 2.88
CA GLY A 135 25.84 0.32 1.64
C GLY A 135 25.55 -0.99 0.90
N THR A 136 24.67 -1.85 1.42
CA THR A 136 24.31 -3.14 0.80
C THR A 136 22.80 -3.37 0.84
N ALA A 137 22.23 -3.62 2.02
CA ALA A 137 20.82 -3.98 2.16
C ALA A 137 19.88 -2.82 1.81
N ASP A 138 20.29 -1.58 2.08
CA ASP A 138 19.60 -0.35 1.67
C ASP A 138 19.52 -0.20 0.16
N TYR A 139 20.62 -0.39 -0.57
CA TYR A 139 20.63 -0.32 -2.04
C TYR A 139 19.86 -1.49 -2.68
N LEU A 140 19.96 -2.70 -2.11
CA LEU A 140 19.15 -3.85 -2.55
C LEU A 140 17.65 -3.57 -2.33
N ALA A 141 17.27 -3.05 -1.15
CA ALA A 141 15.91 -2.66 -0.84
C ALA A 141 15.40 -1.56 -1.78
N ALA A 142 16.20 -0.51 -2.01
CA ALA A 142 15.88 0.58 -2.94
C ALA A 142 15.59 0.03 -4.34
N HIS A 143 16.47 -0.84 -4.85
CA HIS A 143 16.31 -1.43 -6.17
C HIS A 143 15.04 -2.29 -6.25
N THR A 144 14.77 -3.12 -5.25
CA THR A 144 13.58 -3.96 -5.21
C THR A 144 12.30 -3.15 -5.11
N LEU A 145 12.26 -2.07 -4.30
CA LEU A 145 11.10 -1.17 -4.19
C LEU A 145 10.79 -0.49 -5.53
N LEU A 146 11.81 0.00 -6.25
CA LEU A 146 11.64 0.58 -7.58
C LEU A 146 11.12 -0.44 -8.60
N ARG A 147 11.62 -1.68 -8.55
CA ARG A 147 11.10 -2.78 -9.39
C ARG A 147 9.66 -3.14 -9.02
N ALA A 148 9.32 -3.16 -7.74
CA ALA A 148 7.97 -3.44 -7.23
C ALA A 148 6.98 -2.37 -7.73
N HIS A 149 7.35 -1.09 -7.62
CA HIS A 149 6.58 0.01 -8.21
C HIS A 149 6.37 -0.20 -9.72
N ALA A 150 7.44 -0.43 -10.48
CA ALA A 150 7.35 -0.59 -11.93
C ALA A 150 6.48 -1.79 -12.33
N LYS A 151 6.58 -2.92 -11.60
CA LYS A 151 5.74 -4.10 -11.82
C LYS A 151 4.27 -3.82 -11.55
N ALA A 152 3.93 -3.20 -10.42
CA ALA A 152 2.56 -2.83 -10.08
C ALA A 152 1.98 -1.80 -11.07
N TYR A 153 2.78 -0.81 -11.47
CA TYR A 153 2.40 0.18 -12.48
C TYR A 153 2.05 -0.51 -13.81
N ARG A 154 2.94 -1.36 -14.32
CA ARG A 154 2.73 -2.06 -15.60
C ARG A 154 1.52 -3.00 -15.53
N LEU A 155 1.34 -3.71 -14.42
CA LEU A 155 0.15 -4.54 -14.21
C LEU A 155 -1.13 -3.70 -14.27
N TYR A 156 -1.17 -2.56 -13.59
CA TYR A 156 -2.32 -1.66 -13.64
C TYR A 156 -2.57 -1.17 -15.07
N ASP A 157 -1.52 -0.73 -15.75
CA ASP A 157 -1.56 -0.18 -17.10
C ASP A 157 -2.08 -1.19 -18.13
N SER A 158 -1.53 -2.41 -18.16
CA SER A 158 -1.86 -3.44 -19.14
C SER A 158 -3.21 -4.11 -18.93
N THR A 159 -3.67 -4.18 -17.68
CA THR A 159 -4.80 -5.07 -17.32
C THR A 159 -6.02 -4.31 -16.80
N PHE A 160 -5.82 -3.20 -16.09
CA PHE A 160 -6.89 -2.55 -15.33
C PHE A 160 -7.22 -1.14 -15.83
N ARG A 161 -6.24 -0.38 -16.36
CA ARG A 161 -6.45 1.03 -16.70
C ARG A 161 -7.54 1.24 -17.76
N ALA A 162 -7.63 0.37 -18.77
CA ALA A 162 -8.62 0.51 -19.84
C ALA A 162 -10.07 0.49 -19.31
N THR A 163 -10.36 -0.33 -18.30
CA THR A 163 -11.70 -0.49 -17.73
C THR A 163 -11.91 0.43 -16.53
N GLN A 164 -10.90 0.57 -15.66
CA GLN A 164 -11.02 1.30 -14.41
C GLN A 164 -10.70 2.80 -14.55
N LYS A 165 -9.92 3.19 -15.55
CA LYS A 165 -9.58 4.59 -15.89
C LYS A 165 -8.94 5.40 -14.74
N GLY A 166 -8.26 4.73 -13.80
CA GLY A 166 -7.56 5.39 -12.70
C GLY A 166 -6.13 5.81 -13.07
N LYS A 167 -5.51 6.53 -12.14
CA LYS A 167 -4.11 6.97 -12.15
C LYS A 167 -3.34 6.23 -11.05
N ILE A 168 -2.05 6.00 -11.30
CA ILE A 168 -1.18 5.27 -10.38
C ILE A 168 0.20 5.94 -10.35
N GLY A 169 0.78 6.07 -9.15
CA GLY A 169 2.09 6.68 -8.95
C GLY A 169 2.82 6.15 -7.72
N ILE A 170 3.91 6.83 -7.37
CA ILE A 170 4.73 6.59 -6.18
C ILE A 170 4.87 7.92 -5.44
N THR A 171 4.86 7.89 -4.09
CA THR A 171 5.14 9.09 -3.29
C THR A 171 6.63 9.11 -2.98
N LEU A 172 7.33 10.15 -3.42
CA LEU A 172 8.74 10.37 -3.15
C LEU A 172 8.86 11.58 -2.23
N ASN A 173 9.55 11.41 -1.11
CA ASN A 173 10.00 12.52 -0.27
C ASN A 173 11.37 13.00 -0.76
N ALA A 174 11.62 14.30 -0.59
CA ALA A 174 12.91 14.93 -0.81
C ALA A 174 13.27 15.72 0.47
N THR A 175 14.57 15.82 0.72
CA THR A 175 15.14 16.64 1.82
C THR A 175 15.59 17.98 1.29
#